data_AF-A0A419S3F7-F1
#
_entry.id   AF-A0A419S3F7-F1
#
_cell.length_a   1.000
_cell.length_b   1.000
_cell.length_c   1.000
_cell.angle_alpha   90.00
_cell.angle_beta   90.00
_cell.angle_gamma   90.00
#
_symmetry.space_group_name_H-M   'P 1'
#
loop_
_entity.id
_entity.type
_entity.pdbx_description
1 polymer ?
#
loop_
_entity_poly.entity_id
_entity_poly.type
_entity_poly.pdbx_seq_one_letter_code
_entity_poly.pdbx_strand_id
1 'polypeptide(L)'
;MFIGTKQKKCNIVSLLLSDTYGRLKEALMYLNNLQSFFFGATLLGLVSFVACEKTVETNKIVPFGTKVELGTAESVWFGADTLNGVEISIIAIDDSRCPIGVNCIWAGEARVQFNATQLNSDTASFELRLPTAKKDTLSFKLNQNYYQAVLFGVKPYPSAQQKNAKSRATISLKQLASN
;
A
#
# COMPACT_ATOMS: atom_id res chain seq x y z
N MET A 1 30.47 -49.07 -8.09
CA MET A 1 31.63 -49.30 -7.20
C MET A 1 31.44 -48.39 -6.00
N PHE A 2 30.89 -48.95 -4.91
CA PHE A 2 30.55 -48.21 -3.69
C PHE A 2 31.69 -48.37 -2.69
N ILE A 3 32.29 -47.25 -2.30
CA ILE A 3 33.17 -47.09 -1.15
C ILE A 3 32.32 -46.35 -0.11
N GLY A 4 32.18 -46.68 1.17
CA GLY A 4 32.81 -47.69 2.02
C GLY A 4 32.57 -47.27 3.47
N THR A 5 31.88 -48.12 4.23
CA THR A 5 32.13 -48.52 5.65
C THR A 5 32.09 -47.47 6.80
N LYS A 6 31.13 -47.60 7.74
CA LYS A 6 31.14 -48.28 9.09
C LYS A 6 31.74 -47.42 10.23
N GLN A 7 31.00 -47.00 11.28
CA GLN A 7 30.43 -47.72 12.46
C GLN A 7 31.44 -48.43 13.40
N LYS A 8 31.19 -48.27 14.72
CA LYS A 8 31.72 -48.93 15.96
C LYS A 8 32.68 -48.05 16.77
N LYS A 9 32.68 -47.99 18.12
CA LYS A 9 32.30 -48.86 19.26
C LYS A 9 32.15 -47.95 20.53
N CYS A 10 31.24 -48.16 21.50
CA CYS A 10 31.12 -49.20 22.54
C CYS A 10 32.27 -49.27 23.58
N ASN A 11 31.98 -48.92 24.85
CA ASN A 11 32.13 -49.74 26.09
C ASN A 11 32.10 -48.83 27.35
N ILE A 12 31.28 -49.04 28.39
CA ILE A 12 31.05 -50.18 29.32
C ILE A 12 32.01 -50.12 30.55
N VAL A 13 31.42 -50.37 31.74
CA VAL A 13 32.02 -50.85 33.02
C VAL A 13 32.67 -49.73 33.88
N SER A 14 32.44 -49.60 35.20
CA SER A 14 31.94 -50.55 36.20
C SER A 14 31.98 -49.96 37.63
N LEU A 15 31.07 -50.46 38.47
CA LEU A 15 31.21 -50.82 39.89
C LEU A 15 31.45 -49.75 40.97
N LEU A 16 30.44 -49.73 41.87
CA LEU A 16 30.51 -49.92 43.31
C LEU A 16 31.38 -48.97 44.15
N LEU A 17 30.74 -48.40 45.17
CA LEU A 17 31.00 -48.59 46.61
C LEU A 17 30.15 -47.55 47.35
N SER A 18 29.05 -47.96 47.99
CA SER A 18 28.98 -48.42 49.38
C SER A 18 28.58 -47.27 50.33
N ASP A 19 27.33 -47.40 50.77
CA ASP A 19 26.85 -47.10 52.12
C ASP A 19 26.74 -45.67 52.65
N THR A 20 25.61 -45.51 53.34
CA THR A 20 25.26 -44.42 54.26
C THR A 20 24.89 -43.08 53.62
N TYR A 21 23.61 -42.90 53.27
CA TYR A 21 22.81 -41.81 53.86
C TYR A 21 21.32 -41.91 53.48
N GLY A 22 20.70 -43.06 53.77
CA GLY A 22 19.27 -43.08 54.00
C GLY A 22 18.98 -42.34 55.31
N ARG A 23 18.71 -41.03 55.27
CA ARG A 23 17.97 -40.24 56.30
C ARG A 23 17.90 -38.73 56.03
N LEU A 24 17.82 -38.29 54.77
CA LEU A 24 17.63 -36.86 54.45
C LEU A 24 16.74 -36.62 53.21
N LYS A 25 15.75 -37.49 52.98
CA LYS A 25 14.89 -37.44 51.78
C LYS A 25 13.53 -36.75 51.95
N GLU A 26 13.18 -36.24 53.12
CA GLU A 26 11.83 -35.66 53.34
C GLU A 26 11.82 -34.16 53.66
N ALA A 27 12.97 -33.47 53.72
CA ALA A 27 13.01 -32.07 54.19
C ALA A 27 13.49 -31.01 53.17
N LEU A 28 13.89 -31.40 51.95
CA LEU A 28 14.43 -30.43 50.96
C LEU A 28 13.86 -30.61 49.55
N MET A 29 12.58 -30.98 49.44
CA MET A 29 11.83 -30.97 48.18
C MET A 29 10.83 -29.81 48.09
N TYR A 30 11.03 -28.74 48.87
CA TYR A 30 10.10 -27.60 48.98
C TYR A 30 10.72 -26.22 48.70
N LEU A 31 11.92 -26.14 48.11
CA LEU A 31 12.61 -24.86 47.92
C LEU A 31 12.93 -24.46 46.46
N ASN A 32 12.52 -25.22 45.44
CA ASN A 32 12.96 -24.91 44.06
C ASN A 32 11.81 -24.94 43.04
N ASN A 33 10.69 -24.26 43.33
CA ASN A 33 9.59 -24.15 42.36
C ASN A 33 8.83 -22.81 42.44
N LEU A 34 9.56 -21.69 42.50
CA LEU A 34 8.97 -20.34 42.48
C LEU A 34 9.67 -19.38 41.50
N GLN A 35 10.62 -19.87 40.70
CA GLN A 35 11.40 -19.02 39.77
C GLN A 35 11.18 -19.35 38.29
N SER A 36 10.41 -20.39 37.98
CA SER A 36 10.19 -20.86 36.60
C SER A 36 8.90 -20.31 35.96
N PHE A 37 8.05 -19.60 36.70
CA PHE A 37 6.77 -19.11 36.18
C PHE A 37 6.86 -17.73 35.51
N PHE A 38 7.91 -16.95 35.78
CA PHE A 38 8.07 -15.60 35.20
C PHE A 38 8.73 -15.57 33.82
N PHE A 39 9.38 -16.66 33.38
CA PHE A 39 10.05 -16.70 32.07
C PHE A 39 9.21 -17.33 30.95
N GLY A 40 8.13 -18.05 31.27
CA GLY A 40 7.27 -18.71 30.27
C GLY A 40 6.24 -17.79 29.62
N ALA A 41 5.77 -16.76 30.32
CA ALA A 41 4.72 -15.87 29.83
C ALA A 41 5.23 -14.77 28.88
N THR A 42 6.54 -14.50 28.87
CA THR A 42 7.11 -13.38 28.12
C THR A 42 7.38 -13.70 26.64
N LEU A 43 7.45 -14.99 26.27
CA LEU A 43 7.78 -15.42 24.90
C LEU A 43 6.55 -15.54 23.96
N LEU A 44 5.33 -15.57 24.50
CA LEU A 44 4.09 -15.71 23.69
C LEU A 44 3.39 -14.37 23.35
N GLY A 45 3.93 -13.23 23.78
CA GLY A 45 3.33 -11.90 23.55
C GLY A 45 3.81 -11.16 22.29
N LEU A 46 4.77 -11.70 21.53
CA LEU A 46 5.50 -10.94 20.50
C LEU A 46 5.06 -11.16 19.04
N VAL A 47 3.99 -11.91 18.77
CA VAL A 47 3.59 -12.26 17.38
C VAL A 47 2.42 -11.41 16.83
N SER A 48 1.99 -10.35 17.52
CA SER A 48 0.77 -9.62 17.17
C SER A 48 0.98 -8.31 16.41
N PHE A 49 2.00 -8.19 15.55
CA PHE A 49 2.09 -7.08 14.59
C PHE A 49 1.64 -7.54 13.20
N VAL A 50 0.33 -7.71 13.03
CA VAL A 50 -0.26 -7.73 11.69
C VAL A 50 -0.40 -6.27 11.24
N ALA A 51 0.67 -5.74 10.62
CA ALA A 51 0.63 -4.46 9.94
C ALA A 51 -0.25 -4.60 8.69
N CYS A 52 -1.42 -3.98 8.71
CA CYS A 52 -2.30 -3.92 7.56
C CYS A 52 -1.75 -2.89 6.57
N GLU A 53 -0.90 -3.34 5.64
CA GLU A 53 -0.52 -2.53 4.49
C GLU A 53 -1.66 -2.58 3.46
N LYS A 54 -2.20 -1.40 3.10
CA LYS A 54 -3.13 -1.31 1.98
C LYS A 54 -2.30 -1.53 0.72
N THR A 55 -2.41 -2.72 0.15
CA THR A 55 -1.79 -3.06 -1.14
C THR A 55 -2.34 -2.12 -2.21
N VAL A 56 -1.47 -1.25 -2.73
CA VAL A 56 -1.75 -0.45 -3.93
C VAL A 56 -1.75 -1.41 -5.11
N GLU A 57 -2.92 -1.73 -5.67
CA GLU A 57 -3.03 -2.54 -6.87
C GLU A 57 -2.49 -1.75 -8.07
N THR A 58 -1.23 -1.97 -8.40
CA THR A 58 -0.47 -1.25 -9.45
C THR A 58 -0.87 -1.60 -10.89
N ASN A 59 -1.91 -2.41 -11.11
CA ASN A 59 -2.31 -2.86 -12.45
C ASN A 59 -3.83 -2.92 -12.62
N LYS A 60 -4.56 -1.94 -12.09
CA LYS A 60 -5.99 -1.85 -12.33
C LYS A 60 -6.25 -1.32 -13.74
N ILE A 61 -6.87 -2.14 -14.58
CA ILE A 61 -7.33 -1.77 -15.92
C ILE A 61 -8.83 -1.44 -15.85
N VAL A 62 -9.21 -0.29 -16.40
CA VAL A 62 -10.60 0.17 -16.46
C VAL A 62 -10.98 0.54 -17.90
N PRO A 63 -12.23 0.29 -18.34
CA PRO A 63 -12.67 0.73 -19.66
C PRO A 63 -12.63 2.25 -19.80
N PHE A 64 -12.41 2.74 -21.03
CA PHE A 64 -12.54 4.17 -21.35
C PHE A 64 -13.92 4.72 -20.95
N GLY A 65 -13.95 5.96 -20.46
CA GLY A 65 -15.14 6.66 -19.98
C GLY A 65 -15.50 6.36 -18.52
N THR A 66 -14.88 5.37 -17.89
CA THR A 66 -15.08 5.06 -16.48
C THR A 66 -14.55 6.20 -15.61
N LYS A 67 -15.28 6.55 -14.55
CA LYS A 67 -14.81 7.50 -13.54
C LYS A 67 -14.01 6.75 -12.49
N VAL A 68 -12.79 7.20 -12.22
CA VAL A 68 -11.92 6.64 -11.18
C VAL A 68 -11.47 7.75 -10.24
N GLU A 69 -11.31 7.42 -8.97
CA GLU A 69 -10.77 8.34 -7.96
C GLU A 69 -9.31 7.98 -7.69
N LEU A 70 -8.39 8.90 -7.97
CA LEU A 70 -6.94 8.72 -7.82
C LEU A 70 -6.37 9.77 -6.87
N GLY A 71 -5.49 9.35 -5.96
CA GLY A 71 -4.65 10.22 -5.16
C GLY A 71 -3.31 10.49 -5.83
N THR A 72 -2.50 11.37 -5.24
CA THR A 72 -1.11 11.61 -5.66
C THR A 72 -0.29 10.32 -5.69
N ALA A 73 0.51 10.14 -6.74
CA ALA A 73 1.34 8.96 -7.03
C ALA A 73 0.55 7.65 -7.25
N GLU A 74 -0.77 7.71 -7.40
CA GLU A 74 -1.58 6.59 -7.85
C GLU A 74 -1.77 6.63 -9.37
N SER A 75 -1.81 5.46 -9.99
CA SER A 75 -2.05 5.31 -11.42
C SER A 75 -3.14 4.29 -11.74
N VAL A 76 -3.67 4.36 -12.95
CA VAL A 76 -4.65 3.40 -13.49
C VAL A 76 -4.50 3.32 -15.01
N TRP A 77 -4.74 2.13 -15.56
CA TRP A 77 -4.76 1.91 -16.99
C TRP A 77 -6.19 2.06 -17.53
N PHE A 78 -6.37 2.91 -18.53
CA PHE A 78 -7.62 3.03 -19.28
C PHE A 78 -7.51 2.27 -20.61
N GLY A 79 -8.38 1.30 -20.84
CA GLY A 79 -8.39 0.49 -22.05
C GLY A 79 -8.97 -0.89 -21.84
N ALA A 80 -8.79 -1.77 -22.83
CA ALA A 80 -9.08 -3.20 -22.71
C ALA A 80 -7.89 -3.97 -22.11
N ASP A 81 -6.67 -3.51 -22.38
CA ASP A 81 -5.41 -4.11 -21.96
C ASP A 81 -4.33 -3.03 -21.80
N THR A 82 -3.12 -3.41 -21.35
CA THR A 82 -1.97 -2.51 -21.18
C THR A 82 -1.22 -2.22 -22.48
N LEU A 83 -1.44 -3.00 -23.54
CA LEU A 83 -0.75 -2.83 -24.83
C LEU A 83 -1.35 -1.65 -25.61
N ASN A 84 -2.67 -1.53 -25.59
CA ASN A 84 -3.44 -0.53 -26.30
C ASN A 84 -4.02 0.54 -25.37
N GLY A 85 -3.90 0.34 -24.05
CA GLY A 85 -4.37 1.28 -23.04
C GLY A 85 -3.47 2.49 -22.84
N VAL A 86 -3.96 3.41 -22.01
CA VAL A 86 -3.23 4.59 -21.54
C VAL A 86 -3.20 4.56 -20.03
N GLU A 87 -2.00 4.58 -19.46
CA GLU A 87 -1.82 4.80 -18.03
C GLU A 87 -1.98 6.28 -17.72
N ILE A 88 -2.82 6.58 -16.73
CA ILE A 88 -2.93 7.92 -16.13
C ILE A 88 -2.37 7.85 -14.72
N SER A 89 -1.36 8.67 -14.44
CA SER A 89 -0.72 8.78 -13.12
C SER A 89 -0.82 10.20 -12.58
N ILE A 90 -1.26 10.36 -11.34
CA ILE A 90 -1.38 11.69 -10.72
C ILE A 90 -0.04 12.13 -10.13
N ILE A 91 0.46 13.27 -10.59
CA ILE A 91 1.71 13.85 -10.12
C ILE A 91 1.47 14.74 -8.90
N ALA A 92 0.44 15.59 -8.98
CA ALA A 92 0.12 16.55 -7.93
C ALA A 92 -1.37 16.90 -7.93
N ILE A 93 -1.90 17.18 -6.75
CA ILE A 93 -3.25 17.71 -6.53
C ILE A 93 -3.10 18.92 -5.61
N ASP A 94 -3.29 20.11 -6.16
CA ASP A 94 -3.23 21.38 -5.43
C ASP A 94 -4.63 21.96 -5.33
N ASP A 95 -5.15 22.09 -4.11
CA ASP A 95 -6.52 22.54 -3.88
C ASP A 95 -6.54 23.83 -3.07
N SER A 96 -6.77 24.94 -3.77
CA SER A 96 -6.86 26.28 -3.19
C SER A 96 -8.29 26.81 -3.12
N ARG A 97 -9.29 25.95 -3.36
CA ARG A 97 -10.70 26.36 -3.40
C ARG A 97 -11.12 26.94 -2.04
N CYS A 98 -11.98 27.96 -2.09
CA CYS A 98 -12.49 28.62 -0.89
C CYS A 98 -13.16 27.59 0.04
N PRO A 99 -12.67 27.41 1.28
CA PRO A 99 -13.19 26.41 2.19
C PRO A 99 -14.65 26.63 2.56
N ILE A 100 -15.37 25.53 2.85
CA ILE A 100 -16.74 25.60 3.34
C ILE A 100 -16.79 26.39 4.66
N GLY A 101 -17.72 27.34 4.75
CA GLY A 101 -17.93 28.17 5.93
C GLY A 101 -16.99 29.38 6.04
N VAL A 102 -16.21 29.68 5.00
CA VAL A 102 -15.31 30.86 4.94
C VAL A 102 -15.80 31.83 3.87
N ASN A 103 -15.74 33.13 4.16
CA ASN A 103 -15.99 34.16 3.17
C ASN A 103 -14.67 34.54 2.48
N CYS A 104 -14.45 34.03 1.27
CA CYS A 104 -13.26 34.34 0.49
C CYS A 104 -13.52 35.50 -0.47
N ILE A 105 -12.58 36.44 -0.55
CA ILE A 105 -12.59 37.50 -1.58
C ILE A 105 -12.30 36.88 -2.96
N TRP A 106 -11.49 35.82 -3.00
CA TRP A 106 -11.11 35.09 -4.21
C TRP A 106 -11.40 33.59 -4.01
N ALA A 107 -12.11 32.97 -4.94
CA ALA A 107 -12.61 31.60 -4.78
C ALA A 107 -11.55 30.49 -4.94
N GLY A 108 -10.38 30.81 -5.50
CA GLY A 108 -9.32 29.84 -5.81
C GLY A 108 -9.76 28.76 -6.81
N GLU A 109 -8.95 27.71 -6.95
CA GLU A 109 -9.26 26.56 -7.81
C GLU A 109 -8.53 25.28 -7.34
N ALA A 110 -9.01 24.12 -7.81
CA ALA A 110 -8.26 22.87 -7.68
C ALA A 110 -7.54 22.55 -8.98
N ARG A 111 -6.24 22.28 -8.91
CA ARG A 111 -5.39 21.89 -10.03
C ARG A 111 -4.96 20.44 -9.85
N VAL A 112 -5.06 19.67 -10.92
CA VAL A 112 -4.62 18.27 -10.95
C VAL A 112 -3.64 18.11 -12.09
N GLN A 113 -2.40 17.78 -11.74
CA GLN A 113 -1.34 17.48 -12.70
C GLN A 113 -1.25 15.96 -12.86
N PHE A 114 -1.27 15.48 -14.09
CA PHE A 114 -1.20 14.06 -14.39
C PHE A 114 -0.30 13.78 -15.59
N ASN A 115 0.28 12.58 -15.59
CA ASN A 115 0.98 12.01 -16.72
C ASN A 115 0.07 11.04 -17.45
N ALA A 116 0.14 11.06 -18.78
CA ALA A 116 -0.42 10.05 -19.64
C ALA A 116 0.71 9.31 -20.36
N THR A 117 0.71 7.98 -20.24
CA THR A 117 1.73 7.11 -20.82
C THR A 117 1.05 5.99 -21.60
N GLN A 118 1.52 5.73 -22.81
CA GLN A 118 1.11 4.58 -23.61
C GLN A 118 2.33 3.70 -23.84
N LEU A 119 2.12 2.39 -24.00
CA LEU A 119 3.21 1.47 -24.30
C LEU A 119 3.95 1.93 -25.58
N ASN A 120 5.28 1.96 -25.52
CA ASN A 120 6.15 2.43 -26.61
C ASN A 120 5.95 3.92 -27.00
N SER A 121 5.36 4.73 -26.12
CA SER A 121 5.26 6.19 -26.25
C SER A 121 6.07 6.88 -25.17
N ASP A 122 6.48 8.12 -25.45
CA ASP A 122 6.88 9.04 -24.39
C ASP A 122 5.71 9.35 -23.46
N THR A 123 6.05 9.71 -22.22
CA THR A 123 5.11 10.19 -21.22
C THR A 123 4.83 11.67 -21.45
N ALA A 124 3.55 12.05 -21.49
CA ALA A 124 3.13 13.45 -21.63
C ALA A 124 2.47 13.94 -20.34
N SER A 125 2.82 15.15 -19.90
CA SER A 125 2.27 15.79 -18.70
C SER A 125 1.19 16.80 -19.05
N PHE A 126 0.12 16.80 -18.27
CA PHE A 126 -1.06 17.63 -18.48
C PHE A 126 -1.60 18.19 -17.16
N GLU A 127 -2.40 19.25 -17.24
CA GLU A 127 -3.05 19.88 -16.10
C GLU A 127 -4.53 20.10 -16.39
N LEU A 128 -5.38 19.78 -15.40
CA LEU A 128 -6.81 20.09 -15.37
C LEU A 128 -7.12 21.01 -14.18
N ARG A 129 -8.03 21.97 -14.37
CA ARG A 129 -8.36 23.02 -13.39
C ARG A 129 -9.84 23.08 -13.10
N LEU A 130 -10.22 23.09 -11.83
CA LEU A 130 -11.60 23.29 -11.38
C LEU A 130 -11.75 24.63 -10.65
N PRO A 131 -11.99 25.73 -11.39
CA PRO A 131 -12.30 27.03 -10.78
C PRO A 131 -13.72 27.07 -10.20
N THR A 132 -14.65 26.31 -10.80
CA THR A 132 -16.03 26.12 -10.32
C THR A 132 -16.42 24.65 -10.42
N ALA A 133 -17.42 24.20 -9.66
CA ALA A 133 -17.80 22.79 -9.51
C ALA A 133 -18.39 22.11 -10.78
N LYS A 134 -18.14 22.63 -11.99
CA LYS A 134 -18.78 22.19 -13.24
C LYS A 134 -18.11 21.02 -13.96
N LYS A 135 -16.84 20.71 -13.67
CA LYS A 135 -15.90 19.83 -14.41
C LYS A 135 -15.00 20.59 -15.39
N ASP A 136 -13.84 20.02 -15.67
CA ASP A 136 -12.88 20.51 -16.68
C ASP A 136 -12.54 19.40 -17.68
N THR A 137 -12.15 19.79 -18.89
CA THR A 137 -11.94 18.86 -20.00
C THR A 137 -10.76 19.29 -20.86
N LEU A 138 -9.82 18.36 -21.06
CA LEU A 138 -8.64 18.54 -21.89
C LEU A 138 -8.63 17.48 -22.98
N SER A 139 -8.48 17.91 -24.23
CA SER A 139 -8.24 16.99 -25.35
C SER A 139 -6.77 17.03 -25.72
N PHE A 140 -6.17 15.86 -25.91
CA PHE A 140 -4.75 15.72 -26.25
C PHE A 140 -4.55 14.55 -27.20
N LYS A 141 -3.41 14.56 -27.87
CA LYS A 141 -2.97 13.48 -28.75
C LYS A 141 -1.85 12.73 -28.07
N LEU A 142 -1.90 11.40 -28.08
CA LEU A 142 -0.82 10.53 -27.65
C LEU A 142 -0.62 9.49 -28.75
N ASN A 143 0.60 9.40 -29.29
CA ASN A 143 0.89 8.71 -30.55
C ASN A 143 -0.05 9.16 -31.69
N GLN A 144 -0.78 8.23 -32.29
CA GLN A 144 -1.72 8.46 -33.39
C GLN A 144 -3.18 8.60 -32.90
N ASN A 145 -3.43 8.46 -31.59
CA ASN A 145 -4.77 8.46 -31.03
C ASN A 145 -5.11 9.79 -30.34
N TYR A 146 -6.38 10.19 -30.43
CA TYR A 146 -6.90 11.37 -29.75
C TYR A 146 -7.66 10.95 -28.49
N TYR A 147 -7.43 11.67 -27.39
CA TYR A 147 -8.04 11.39 -26.11
C TYR A 147 -8.64 12.66 -25.52
N GLN A 148 -9.62 12.46 -24.63
CA GLN A 148 -10.23 13.51 -23.84
C GLN A 148 -10.21 13.09 -22.37
N ALA A 149 -9.43 13.79 -21.55
CA ALA A 149 -9.47 13.68 -20.10
C ALA A 149 -10.53 14.64 -19.54
N VAL A 150 -11.29 14.16 -18.56
CA VAL A 150 -12.32 14.93 -17.86
C VAL A 150 -12.09 14.84 -16.37
N LEU A 151 -11.90 15.98 -15.71
CA LEU A 151 -11.82 16.09 -14.26
C LEU A 151 -13.19 16.47 -13.72
N PHE A 152 -13.82 15.58 -12.95
CA PHE A 152 -15.16 15.81 -12.40
C PHE A 152 -15.15 16.48 -11.02
N GLY A 153 -14.07 16.31 -10.26
CA GLY A 153 -14.00 16.82 -8.89
C GLY A 153 -12.71 16.43 -8.20
N VAL A 154 -12.43 17.14 -7.10
CA VAL A 154 -11.40 16.78 -6.13
C VAL A 154 -12.08 16.67 -4.76
N LYS A 155 -11.84 15.57 -4.05
CA LYS A 155 -12.40 15.27 -2.73
C LYS A 155 -11.29 15.02 -1.69
N PRO A 156 -11.52 15.34 -0.41
CA PRO A 156 -12.65 16.12 0.07
C PRO A 156 -12.56 17.58 -0.42
N TYR A 157 -13.68 18.29 -0.35
CA TYR A 157 -13.65 19.74 -0.58
C TYR A 157 -13.01 20.43 0.64
N PRO A 158 -12.19 21.49 0.48
CA PRO A 158 -11.54 22.15 1.60
C PRO A 158 -12.53 22.60 2.68
N SER A 159 -12.23 22.32 3.95
CA SER A 159 -12.99 22.81 5.09
C SER A 159 -12.05 23.28 6.20
N ALA A 160 -12.47 24.28 6.97
CA ALA A 160 -11.65 24.83 8.05
C ALA A 160 -11.33 23.79 9.15
N GLN A 161 -12.16 22.75 9.26
CA GLN A 161 -12.06 21.72 10.29
C GLN A 161 -11.20 20.52 9.86
N GLN A 162 -10.86 20.39 8.57
CA GLN A 162 -10.21 19.19 8.01
C GLN A 162 -8.80 19.49 7.50
N LYS A 163 -7.81 19.47 8.41
CA LYS A 163 -6.45 19.95 8.13
C LYS A 163 -5.51 18.92 7.45
N ASN A 164 -5.87 17.63 7.36
CA ASN A 164 -4.95 16.57 6.91
C ASN A 164 -5.58 15.49 6.02
N ALA A 165 -6.70 15.77 5.36
CA ALA A 165 -7.31 14.76 4.49
C ALA A 165 -6.55 14.62 3.18
N LYS A 166 -6.31 13.37 2.77
CA LYS A 166 -5.68 13.09 1.47
C LYS A 166 -6.65 13.42 0.34
N SER A 167 -6.24 14.32 -0.54
CA SER A 167 -7.00 14.69 -1.72
C SER A 167 -7.00 13.58 -2.76
N ARG A 168 -8.13 13.41 -3.44
CA ARG A 168 -8.34 12.46 -4.53
C ARG A 168 -9.10 13.14 -5.66
N ALA A 169 -8.61 12.99 -6.88
CA ALA A 169 -9.22 13.51 -8.09
C ALA A 169 -10.11 12.45 -8.76
N THR A 170 -11.33 12.82 -9.14
CA THR A 170 -12.22 11.98 -9.93
C THR A 170 -12.02 12.28 -11.41
N ILE A 171 -11.37 11.38 -12.14
CA ILE A 171 -11.02 11.56 -13.56
C ILE A 171 -11.68 10.47 -14.42
N SER A 172 -11.99 10.80 -15.68
CA SER A 172 -12.23 9.80 -16.73
C SER A 172 -11.41 10.12 -17.96
N LEU A 173 -10.96 9.10 -18.67
CA LEU A 173 -10.35 9.24 -19.98
C LEU A 173 -11.26 8.63 -21.06
N LYS A 174 -11.54 9.36 -22.13
CA LYS A 174 -12.24 8.86 -23.31
C LYS A 174 -11.29 8.85 -24.50
N GLN A 175 -11.32 7.78 -25.29
CA GLN A 175 -10.70 7.77 -26.60
C GLN A 175 -11.68 8.39 -27.61
N LEU A 176 -11.20 9.35 -28.39
CA LEU A 176 -11.95 9.95 -29.49
C LEU A 176 -11.72 9.09 -30.73
N ALA A 177 -12.76 8.83 -31.53
CA ALA A 177 -12.61 8.08 -32.77
C ALA A 177 -11.59 8.80 -33.68
N SER A 178 -10.57 8.08 -34.14
CA SER A 178 -9.70 8.59 -35.21
C SER A 178 -10.52 8.58 -36.50
N ASN A 179 -10.77 9.76 -37.04
CA ASN A 179 -11.36 9.92 -38.37
C ASN A 179 -10.34 9.53 -39.44
#